data_AF-A0A1L8DL43-F1
#
_entry.id   AF-A0A1L8DL43-F1
#
_cell.length_a   1.000
_cell.length_b   1.000
_cell.length_c   1.000
_cell.angle_alpha   90.00
_cell.angle_beta   90.00
_cell.angle_gamma   90.00
#
_symmetry.space_group_name_H-M   'P 1'
#
loop_
_entity.id
_entity.type
_entity.pdbx_description
1 polymer ?
#
loop_
_entity_poly.entity_id
_entity_poly.type
_entity_poly.pdbx_seq_one_letter_code
_entity_poly.pdbx_strand_id
1 'polypeptide(L)'
;SSNCEICSENPRKYKCPSCETAYCSLPCYKKHKENPCQKCSEDEKPLESLRKSTILFPTEDTVPEDRLVMLRDSDEVKNLLKNEHLRQLLQVLDAAPNAEKAMKVAMQEPLFTEFADQVLRIVEPEQINK
;
A
#
# COMPACT_ATOMS: atom_id res chain seq x y z
N SER A 1 -22.98 -12.01 -25.99
CA SER A 1 -22.70 -13.42 -25.64
C SER A 1 -21.22 -13.59 -25.47
N SER A 2 -20.75 -14.04 -24.32
CA SER A 2 -19.33 -14.21 -24.04
C SER A 2 -18.97 -15.68 -24.23
N ASN A 3 -18.07 -15.94 -25.18
CA ASN A 3 -17.67 -17.29 -25.55
C ASN A 3 -16.56 -17.82 -24.63
N CYS A 4 -16.35 -19.13 -24.69
CA CYS A 4 -15.25 -19.83 -24.05
C CYS A 4 -13.90 -19.24 -24.49
N GLU A 5 -13.04 -18.88 -23.55
CA GLU A 5 -11.71 -18.33 -23.83
C GLU A 5 -10.72 -19.39 -24.33
N ILE A 6 -11.08 -20.68 -24.22
CA ILE A 6 -10.24 -21.81 -24.65
C ILE A 6 -10.53 -22.23 -26.10
N CYS A 7 -11.78 -22.16 -26.55
CA CYS A 7 -12.17 -22.60 -27.89
C CYS A 7 -12.86 -21.53 -28.73
N SER A 8 -13.30 -20.41 -28.15
CA SER A 8 -13.98 -19.28 -28.81
C SER A 8 -15.26 -19.59 -29.59
N GLU A 9 -15.63 -20.87 -29.73
CA GLU A 9 -16.76 -21.36 -30.52
C GLU A 9 -18.06 -21.45 -29.71
N ASN A 10 -17.95 -21.87 -28.45
CA ASN A 10 -19.11 -22.16 -27.60
C ASN A 10 -19.31 -21.08 -26.52
N PRO A 11 -20.54 -20.84 -26.06
CA PRO A 11 -20.79 -19.91 -24.96
C PRO A 11 -20.09 -20.37 -23.68
N ARG A 12 -19.56 -19.41 -22.91
CA ARG A 12 -18.92 -19.72 -21.62
C ARG A 12 -19.97 -20.21 -20.62
N LYS A 13 -19.67 -21.30 -19.92
CA LYS A 13 -20.58 -21.94 -18.95
C LYS A 13 -19.99 -22.03 -17.55
N TYR A 14 -18.67 -22.09 -17.45
CA TYR A 14 -17.93 -22.29 -16.20
C TYR A 14 -16.72 -21.35 -16.14
N LYS A 15 -16.14 -21.18 -14.95
CA LYS A 15 -14.93 -20.39 -14.70
C LYS A 15 -13.91 -21.17 -13.88
N CYS A 16 -12.63 -20.95 -14.11
CA CYS A 16 -11.56 -21.53 -13.31
C CYS A 16 -11.46 -20.81 -11.94
N PRO A 17 -11.44 -21.51 -10.80
CA PRO A 17 -11.33 -20.86 -9.49
C PRO A 17 -9.94 -20.26 -9.22
N SER A 18 -8.92 -20.62 -10.02
CA SER A 18 -7.54 -20.16 -9.80
C SER A 18 -7.17 -18.90 -10.58
N CYS A 19 -7.77 -18.68 -11.75
CA CYS A 19 -7.40 -17.61 -12.69
C CYS A 19 -8.61 -16.98 -13.41
N GLU A 20 -9.82 -17.34 -13.01
CA GLU A 20 -11.10 -16.87 -13.55
C GLU A 20 -11.39 -17.11 -15.04
N THR A 21 -10.47 -17.72 -15.78
CA THR A 21 -10.63 -18.04 -17.21
C THR A 21 -11.95 -18.75 -17.47
N ALA A 22 -12.73 -18.21 -18.41
CA ALA A 22 -14.06 -18.71 -18.70
C ALA A 22 -14.04 -19.80 -19.78
N TYR A 23 -14.72 -20.92 -19.53
CA TYR A 23 -14.72 -22.08 -20.42
C TYR A 23 -16.11 -22.69 -20.61
N CYS A 24 -16.31 -23.48 -21.67
CA CYS A 24 -17.61 -24.09 -21.98
C CYS A 24 -17.81 -25.50 -21.41
N SER A 25 -16.75 -26.28 -21.24
CA SER A 25 -16.85 -27.72 -20.96
C SER A 25 -15.57 -28.35 -20.37
N LEU A 26 -15.68 -29.58 -19.86
CA LEU A 26 -14.55 -30.35 -19.31
C LEU A 26 -13.36 -30.53 -20.27
N PRO A 27 -13.54 -30.75 -21.59
CA PRO A 27 -12.42 -30.74 -22.54
C PRO A 27 -11.64 -29.42 -22.56
N CYS A 28 -12.35 -28.28 -22.46
CA CYS A 28 -11.70 -26.97 -22.39
C CYS A 28 -10.99 -26.77 -21.05
N TYR A 29 -11.54 -27.29 -19.94
CA TYR A 29 -10.86 -27.28 -18.65
C TYR A 29 -9.56 -28.10 -18.66
N LYS A 30 -9.54 -29.27 -19.31
CA LYS A 30 -8.33 -30.09 -19.44
C LYS A 30 -7.25 -29.38 -20.26
N LYS A 31 -7.61 -28.84 -21.43
CA LYS A 31 -6.70 -28.01 -22.25
C LYS A 31 -6.17 -26.80 -21.49
N HIS A 32 -7.02 -26.16 -20.70
CA HIS A 32 -6.62 -25.06 -19.82
C HIS A 32 -5.59 -25.51 -18.77
N LYS A 33 -5.79 -26.67 -18.13
CA LYS A 33 -4.92 -27.20 -17.06
C LYS A 33 -3.57 -27.73 -17.55
N GLU A 34 -3.42 -28.03 -18.84
CA GLU A 34 -2.14 -28.43 -19.45
C GLU A 34 -1.11 -27.29 -19.46
N ASN A 35 -1.57 -26.03 -19.40
CA ASN A 35 -0.71 -24.89 -19.08
C ASN A 35 -0.91 -24.53 -17.60
N PRO A 36 0.15 -24.37 -16.80
CA PRO A 36 0.00 -23.99 -15.40
C PRO A 36 -0.64 -22.60 -15.31
N CYS A 37 -1.94 -22.56 -15.01
CA CYS A 37 -2.62 -21.30 -14.72
C CYS A 37 -2.03 -20.74 -13.42
N GLN A 38 -1.34 -19.60 -13.50
CA GLN A 38 -0.89 -18.91 -12.30
C GLN A 38 -2.12 -18.54 -11.49
N LYS A 39 -2.10 -18.85 -10.19
CA LYS A 39 -3.11 -18.35 -9.26
C LYS A 39 -3.09 -16.84 -9.37
N CYS A 40 -4.23 -16.22 -9.65
CA CYS A 40 -4.42 -14.82 -9.33
C CYS A 40 -4.32 -14.72 -7.81
N SER A 41 -3.14 -14.37 -7.29
CA SER A 41 -3.06 -13.72 -6.00
C SER A 41 -3.94 -12.47 -6.08
N GLU A 42 -4.82 -12.29 -5.11
CA GLU A 42 -5.71 -11.13 -4.97
C GLU A 42 -4.95 -9.82 -4.66
N ASP A 43 -3.77 -9.62 -5.26
CA ASP A 43 -2.84 -8.54 -4.91
C ASP A 43 -2.64 -7.53 -6.05
N GLU A 44 -3.59 -7.42 -6.97
CA GLU A 44 -3.66 -6.25 -7.86
C GLU A 44 -5.06 -5.65 -7.76
N LYS A 45 -5.40 -5.17 -6.55
CA LYS A 45 -6.44 -4.15 -6.44
C LYS A 45 -5.91 -2.88 -7.11
N PRO A 46 -6.68 -2.28 -8.04
CA PRO A 46 -6.40 -0.95 -8.55
C PRO A 46 -6.12 0.02 -7.40
N LEU A 47 -5.16 0.90 -7.65
CA LEU A 47 -4.65 2.05 -6.90
C LEU A 47 -5.74 3.09 -6.54
N GLU A 48 -6.88 2.65 -6.04
CA GLU A 48 -8.06 3.49 -5.73
C GLU A 48 -8.60 3.15 -4.34
N SER A 49 -7.71 3.27 -3.36
CA SER A 49 -8.11 3.80 -2.07
C SER A 49 -6.88 4.46 -1.51
N LEU A 50 -6.81 5.78 -1.68
CA LEU A 50 -6.23 6.64 -0.65
C LEU A 50 -6.85 6.16 0.65
N ARG A 51 -6.19 5.23 1.35
CA ARG A 51 -6.63 4.76 2.65
C ARG A 51 -6.46 5.98 3.52
N LYS A 52 -7.52 6.76 3.66
CA LYS A 52 -7.69 7.62 4.80
C LYS A 52 -7.67 6.65 5.96
N SER A 53 -6.47 6.37 6.48
CA SER A 53 -6.24 5.56 7.67
C SER A 53 -6.99 6.28 8.76
N THR A 54 -8.27 5.93 8.88
CA THR A 54 -9.15 6.48 9.89
C THR A 54 -8.61 5.88 11.16
N ILE A 55 -7.92 6.68 11.97
CA ILE A 55 -7.39 6.22 13.24
C ILE A 55 -8.61 5.80 14.08
N LEU A 56 -8.86 4.49 14.14
CA LEU A 56 -10.07 3.93 14.73
C LEU A 56 -10.08 4.13 16.25
N PHE A 57 -8.90 4.22 16.85
CA PHE A 57 -8.68 4.34 18.29
C PHE A 57 -7.53 5.31 18.54
N PRO A 58 -7.77 6.64 18.49
CA PRO A 58 -6.74 7.61 18.82
C PRO A 58 -6.35 7.48 20.30
N THR A 59 -5.05 7.50 20.56
CA THR A 59 -4.44 7.48 21.90
C THR A 59 -3.79 8.83 22.20
N GLU A 60 -3.27 9.00 23.42
CA GLU A 60 -2.50 10.20 23.79
C GLU A 60 -1.25 10.40 22.92
N ASP A 61 -0.68 9.31 22.39
CA ASP A 61 0.45 9.33 21.45
C ASP A 61 0.04 9.63 20.00
N THR A 62 -1.27 9.76 19.72
CA THR A 62 -1.75 10.07 18.37
C THR A 62 -1.65 11.57 18.12
N VAL A 63 -0.87 11.97 17.11
CA VAL A 63 -0.72 13.39 16.74
C VAL A 63 -2.08 13.95 16.25
N PRO A 64 -2.58 15.06 16.83
CA PRO A 64 -3.84 15.66 16.43
C PRO A 64 -3.74 16.29 15.03
N GLU A 65 -4.86 16.31 14.30
CA GLU A 65 -4.92 16.78 12.91
C GLU A 65 -4.42 18.23 12.75
N ASP A 66 -4.75 19.12 13.69
CA ASP A 66 -4.30 20.52 13.67
C ASP A 66 -2.77 20.65 13.63
N ARG A 67 -2.05 19.75 14.32
CA ARG A 67 -0.57 19.72 14.31
C ARG A 67 -0.02 19.07 13.04
N LEU A 68 -0.68 18.05 12.52
CA LEU A 68 -0.32 17.46 11.24
C LEU A 68 -0.43 18.48 10.09
N VAL A 69 -1.44 19.37 10.14
CA VAL A 69 -1.59 20.43 9.15
C VAL A 69 -0.40 21.39 9.16
N MET A 70 0.25 21.63 10.31
CA MET A 70 1.43 22.50 10.39
C MET A 70 2.62 21.99 9.56
N LEU A 71 2.72 20.67 9.35
CA LEU A 71 3.75 20.08 8.48
C LEU A 71 3.64 20.58 7.04
N ARG A 72 2.43 20.95 6.58
CA ARG A 72 2.20 21.51 5.25
C ARG A 72 2.94 22.82 5.03
N ASP A 73 3.19 23.60 6.07
CA ASP A 73 3.79 24.93 5.92
C ASP A 73 5.30 24.91 6.13
N SER A 74 5.86 23.83 6.70
CA SER A 74 7.31 23.68 6.90
C SER A 74 8.06 23.47 5.58
N ASP A 75 8.92 24.43 5.24
CA ASP A 75 9.81 24.33 4.09
C ASP A 75 10.92 23.30 4.29
N GLU A 76 11.35 23.06 5.53
CA GLU A 76 12.35 22.04 5.87
C GLU A 76 11.82 20.64 5.53
N VAL A 77 10.61 20.33 6.01
CA VAL A 77 9.93 19.05 5.71
C VAL A 77 9.68 18.91 4.21
N LYS A 78 9.20 19.96 3.54
CA LYS A 78 9.02 19.94 2.07
C LYS A 78 10.31 19.68 1.32
N ASN A 79 11.41 20.30 1.76
CA ASN A 79 12.71 20.14 1.11
C ASN A 79 13.23 18.71 1.26
N LEU A 80 13.08 18.10 2.44
CA LEU A 80 13.40 16.68 2.64
C LEU A 80 12.54 15.78 1.75
N LEU A 81 11.24 16.06 1.64
CA LEU A 81 10.31 15.32 0.79
C LEU A 81 10.57 15.46 -0.72
N LYS A 82 11.40 16.42 -1.17
CA LYS A 82 11.87 16.44 -2.56
C LYS A 82 12.77 15.25 -2.89
N ASN A 83 13.40 14.64 -1.87
CA ASN A 83 14.22 13.46 -2.06
C ASN A 83 13.34 12.24 -2.37
N GLU A 84 13.61 11.59 -3.50
CA GLU A 84 12.85 10.41 -3.94
C GLU A 84 13.03 9.21 -3.00
N HIS A 85 14.25 8.98 -2.50
CA HIS A 85 14.54 7.85 -1.62
C HIS A 85 13.76 7.96 -0.31
N LEU A 86 13.66 9.17 0.26
CA LEU A 86 12.85 9.39 1.46
C LEU A 86 11.38 9.07 1.20
N ARG A 87 10.82 9.51 0.07
CA ARG A 87 9.41 9.24 -0.29
C ARG A 87 9.16 7.74 -0.46
N GLN A 88 10.08 7.02 -1.10
CA GLN A 88 10.00 5.56 -1.24
C GLN A 88 10.05 4.88 0.14
N LEU A 89 10.95 5.32 1.02
CA LEU A 89 11.06 4.77 2.36
C LEU A 89 9.77 4.99 3.18
N LEU A 90 9.18 6.19 3.12
CA LEU A 90 7.89 6.48 3.77
C LEU A 90 6.74 5.62 3.22
N GLN A 91 6.71 5.37 1.91
CA GLN A 91 5.72 4.48 1.30
C GLN A 91 5.89 3.02 1.74
N VAL A 92 7.13 2.55 1.82
CA VAL A 92 7.45 1.19 2.31
C VAL A 92 7.04 1.05 3.78
N LEU A 93 7.30 2.06 4.60
CA LEU A 93 6.88 2.09 6.00
C LEU A 93 5.35 2.04 6.15
N ASP A 94 4.62 2.87 5.41
CA ASP A 94 3.16 2.94 5.47
C ASP A 94 2.50 1.62 5.00
N ALA A 95 3.10 0.96 4.01
CA ALA A 95 2.63 -0.33 3.50
C ALA A 95 3.15 -1.55 4.28
N ALA A 96 4.04 -1.36 5.28
CA ALA A 96 4.74 -2.47 5.91
C ALA A 96 3.79 -3.37 6.73
N PRO A 97 3.80 -4.70 6.54
CA PRO A 97 2.99 -5.62 7.34
C PRO A 97 3.49 -5.72 8.78
N ASN A 98 4.77 -5.40 9.02
CA ASN A 98 5.38 -5.33 10.34
C ASN A 98 6.00 -3.94 10.54
N ALA A 99 5.21 -3.04 11.11
CA ALA A 99 5.60 -1.66 11.36
C ALA A 99 6.82 -1.56 12.29
N GLU A 100 6.92 -2.41 13.33
CA GLU A 100 8.04 -2.38 14.28
C GLU A 100 9.38 -2.66 13.59
N LYS A 101 9.44 -3.73 12.79
CA LYS A 101 10.65 -4.08 12.05
C LYS A 101 10.99 -3.03 11.00
N ALA A 102 10.00 -2.56 10.25
CA ALA A 102 10.20 -1.56 9.21
C ALA A 102 10.70 -0.23 9.80
N MET A 103 10.10 0.21 10.91
CA MET A 103 10.53 1.39 11.65
C MET A 103 11.97 1.26 12.14
N LYS A 104 12.36 0.12 12.74
CA LYS A 104 13.75 -0.12 13.18
C LYS A 104 14.77 0.02 12.06
N VAL A 105 14.44 -0.44 10.86
CA VAL A 105 15.31 -0.30 9.67
C VAL A 105 15.36 1.15 9.21
N ALA A 106 14.20 1.81 9.10
CA ALA A 106 14.15 3.21 8.68
C ALA A 106 14.92 4.14 9.63
N MET A 107 14.90 3.88 10.94
CA MET A 107 15.69 4.65 11.92
C MET A 107 17.22 4.51 11.75
N GLN A 108 17.70 3.55 10.96
CA GLN A 108 19.13 3.47 10.60
C GLN A 108 19.48 4.38 9.40
N GLU A 109 18.49 4.81 8.63
CA GLU A 109 18.69 5.67 7.47
C GLU A 109 18.83 7.13 7.93
N PRO A 110 19.98 7.79 7.72
CA PRO A 110 20.21 9.15 8.23
C PRO A 110 19.19 10.15 7.68
N LEU A 111 18.75 9.95 6.44
CA LEU A 111 17.75 10.78 5.79
C LEU A 111 16.37 10.66 6.43
N PHE A 112 16.01 9.48 6.93
CA PHE A 112 14.75 9.28 7.63
C PHE A 112 14.80 9.86 9.03
N THR A 113 15.92 9.68 9.74
CA THR A 113 16.11 10.25 11.07
C THR A 113 16.04 11.78 11.02
N GLU A 114 16.70 12.41 10.04
CA GLU A 114 16.59 13.85 9.82
C GLU A 114 15.13 14.29 9.56
N PHE A 115 14.40 13.53 8.73
CA PHE A 115 12.98 13.78 8.51
C PHE A 115 12.14 13.65 9.79
N ALA A 116 12.34 12.58 10.57
CA ALA A 116 11.63 12.34 11.81
C ALA A 116 11.89 13.47 12.81
N ASP A 117 13.14 13.90 12.96
CA ASP A 117 13.51 15.00 13.85
C ASP A 117 12.80 16.31 13.45
N GLN A 118 12.75 16.64 12.15
CA GLN A 118 12.04 17.83 11.67
C GLN A 118 10.54 17.75 11.91
N VAL A 119 9.93 16.58 11.69
CA VAL A 119 8.50 16.37 11.97
C VAL A 119 8.22 16.50 13.46
N LEU A 120 8.99 15.81 14.31
CA LEU A 120 8.85 15.82 15.77
C LEU A 120 8.98 17.25 16.32
N ARG A 121 9.93 18.05 15.83
CA ARG A 121 10.07 19.46 16.24
C ARG A 121 8.82 20.30 16.00
N ILE A 122 8.01 19.95 15.00
CA ILE A 122 6.77 20.67 14.66
C ILE A 122 5.59 20.13 15.46
N VAL A 123 5.46 18.79 15.57
CA VAL A 123 4.30 18.15 16.19
C VAL A 123 4.41 18.02 17.71
N GLU A 124 5.64 18.03 18.23
CA GLU A 124 5.98 18.12 19.64
C GLU A 124 6.73 19.44 19.86
N PRO A 125 6.02 20.59 19.90
CA PRO A 125 6.65 21.79 20.41
C PRO A 125 7.16 21.44 21.81
N GLU A 126 8.46 21.63 22.04
CA GLU A 126 9.07 21.41 23.35
C GLU A 126 8.09 21.90 24.41
N GLN A 127 7.79 21.05 25.39
CA GLN A 127 7.16 21.51 26.61
C GLN A 127 8.16 22.46 27.29
N ILE A 128 8.30 23.68 26.77
CA ILE A 128 8.81 24.84 27.49
C ILE A 128 7.68 25.18 28.47
N ASN A 129 7.60 24.39 29.53
CA ASN A 129 6.71 24.55 30.65
C ASN A 129 7.42 23.87 31.83
N LYS A 130 7.54 24.46 33.01
CA LYS A 130 7.28 25.79 33.52
C LYS A 130 7.82 25.78 34.96
#